data_AF-A0A7Y3HAR4-F1
#
_entry.id   AF-A0A7Y3HAR4-F1
#
_cell.length_a   1.000
_cell.length_b   1.000
_cell.length_c   1.000
_cell.angle_alpha   90.00
_cell.angle_beta   90.00
_cell.angle_gamma   90.00
#
_symmetry.space_group_name_H-M   'P 1'
#
loop_
_entity.id
_entity.type
_entity.pdbx_description
1 polymer ?
#
loop_
_entity_poly.entity_id
_entity_poly.type
_entity_poly.pdbx_seq_one_letter_code
_entity_poly.pdbx_strand_id
1 'polypeptide(L)'
;MMNTIYGPLSILVLCLAIGTRSALAGAIFYSGEFTGDEGKKVSGVNCEPQVAIPYIEAGEFTVSRSGDYAVSDAVEIPSGWLDLVGTVDIQVMVFEKPGVIGLNKLIACVETYGMVALNSSKTYILGVHLVGNAAVGTFAMTLDGPGEITGVGSEIPGSLRGGFNAQSPTAYFDIWDAEVAYQVIGPLNVSQDGYYLVNSVPRAHQELDNGFFITSRPGLLVYQDDFDVADQAKNLMTSNLSRYYLQAGRDYYLVAITDEIDNNQHWHAVVLPPKTPPFNQWVGGAWVSPGVNNQGLLMEFAEQTGIAFLTWFTFETAGSGSQSSALESLGSQDQRWLTAFGALSADKFEIPLNFENTTGGRFLGTDAIPNTDSNYGTGSLEIVDCDHLVLNYDLPGVEAASLDYHRAMPLDRTGNCYTRGKLAPMTSASLQPK
;
A
#
# COMPACT_ATOMS: atom_id res chain seq x y z
N MET A 1 -59.97 -35.28 56.15
CA MET A 1 -59.88 -34.27 55.07
C MET A 1 -59.21 -33.04 55.65
N MET A 2 -57.87 -33.00 55.58
CA MET A 2 -57.04 -31.84 55.93
C MET A 2 -56.24 -31.54 54.66
N ASN A 3 -56.49 -30.38 54.07
CA ASN A 3 -55.90 -29.97 52.80
C ASN A 3 -54.46 -29.49 53.03
N THR A 4 -53.52 -30.16 52.37
CA THR A 4 -52.13 -29.77 52.22
C THR A 4 -52.03 -28.71 51.13
N ILE A 5 -51.55 -27.51 51.47
CA ILE A 5 -51.25 -26.44 50.51
C ILE A 5 -49.81 -26.65 50.02
N TYR A 6 -49.65 -27.00 48.74
CA TYR A 6 -48.37 -26.91 48.03
C TYR A 6 -48.25 -25.49 47.44
N GLY A 7 -47.30 -24.70 47.95
CA GLY A 7 -46.86 -23.46 47.32
C GLY A 7 -45.67 -23.72 46.38
N PRO A 8 -45.52 -22.99 45.27
CA PRO A 8 -44.44 -23.21 44.32
C PRO A 8 -43.10 -22.79 44.92
N LEU A 9 -42.12 -23.68 44.84
CA LEU A 9 -40.73 -23.43 45.16
C LEU A 9 -40.16 -22.51 44.06
N SER A 10 -40.10 -21.20 44.33
CA SER A 10 -39.42 -20.25 43.46
C SER A 10 -37.91 -20.50 43.53
N ILE A 11 -37.36 -21.18 42.53
CA ILE A 11 -35.92 -21.26 42.29
C ILE A 11 -35.49 -19.87 41.83
N LEU A 12 -34.87 -19.10 42.74
CA LEU A 12 -34.14 -17.89 42.40
C LEU A 12 -32.89 -18.33 41.64
N VAL A 13 -32.99 -18.43 40.31
CA VAL A 13 -31.82 -18.51 39.45
C VAL A 13 -31.11 -17.17 39.58
N LEU A 14 -30.08 -17.15 40.42
CA LEU A 14 -29.07 -16.11 40.40
C LEU A 14 -28.38 -16.23 39.03
N CYS A 15 -28.91 -15.55 38.03
CA CYS A 15 -28.13 -15.18 36.86
C CYS A 15 -26.97 -14.36 37.41
N LEU A 16 -25.81 -15.01 37.60
CA LEU A 16 -24.55 -14.30 37.52
C LEU A 16 -24.63 -13.54 36.19
N ALA A 17 -24.81 -12.23 36.27
CA ALA A 17 -24.42 -11.35 35.20
C ALA A 17 -22.92 -11.63 35.01
N ILE A 18 -22.60 -12.53 34.07
CA ILE A 18 -21.26 -12.66 33.53
C ILE A 18 -20.94 -11.25 33.09
N GLY A 19 -20.00 -10.61 33.80
CA GLY A 19 -19.72 -9.20 33.67
C GLY A 19 -19.62 -8.84 32.19
N THR A 20 -20.32 -7.77 31.81
CA THR A 20 -20.07 -7.01 30.59
C THR A 20 -18.56 -6.91 30.44
N ARG A 21 -17.98 -7.66 29.48
CA ARG A 21 -16.54 -7.64 29.27
C ARG A 21 -16.22 -6.21 28.84
N SER A 22 -15.55 -5.51 29.75
CA SER A 22 -15.18 -4.11 29.62
C SER A 22 -14.37 -3.89 28.35
N ALA A 23 -14.56 -2.72 27.75
CA ALA A 23 -13.89 -2.17 26.57
C ALA A 23 -12.43 -2.62 26.39
N LEU A 24 -12.06 -2.82 25.12
CA LEU A 24 -10.70 -3.01 24.60
C LEU A 24 -9.69 -2.23 25.44
N ALA A 25 -8.91 -2.94 26.26
CA ALA A 25 -7.91 -2.33 27.11
C ALA A 25 -6.73 -1.84 26.26
N GLY A 26 -6.17 -2.66 25.36
CA GLY A 26 -4.85 -2.39 24.79
C GLY A 26 -4.64 -2.62 23.30
N ALA A 27 -5.59 -2.32 22.41
CA ALA A 27 -5.34 -2.46 20.97
C ALA A 27 -4.24 -1.49 20.48
N ILE A 28 -3.13 -2.04 19.99
CA ILE A 28 -2.04 -1.28 19.36
C ILE A 28 -2.01 -1.53 17.86
N PHE A 29 -1.55 -0.54 17.11
CA PHE A 29 -1.08 -0.74 15.75
C PHE A 29 0.42 -0.46 15.68
N TYR A 30 1.09 -1.17 14.78
CA TYR A 30 2.45 -0.85 14.39
C TYR A 30 2.50 -0.80 12.88
N SER A 31 3.07 0.28 12.35
CA SER A 31 3.29 0.46 10.93
C SER A 31 4.76 0.73 10.66
N GLY A 32 5.24 0.29 9.51
CA GLY A 32 6.60 0.52 9.09
C GLY A 32 6.76 0.40 7.59
N GLU A 33 8.01 0.36 7.17
CA GLU A 33 8.40 0.24 5.77
C GLU A 33 9.53 -0.76 5.64
N PHE A 34 9.41 -1.67 4.67
CA PHE A 34 10.52 -2.39 4.10
C PHE A 34 11.16 -1.53 3.01
N THR A 35 12.46 -1.34 3.10
CA THR A 35 13.33 -0.54 2.23
C THR A 35 14.20 -1.40 1.31
N GLY A 36 14.29 -2.70 1.60
CA GLY A 36 15.12 -3.66 0.86
C GLY A 36 16.53 -3.81 1.42
N ASP A 37 16.92 -2.89 2.31
CA ASP A 37 18.23 -2.85 2.98
C ASP A 37 18.19 -3.45 4.39
N GLU A 38 17.12 -4.18 4.75
CA GLU A 38 17.00 -4.79 6.07
C GLU A 38 18.14 -5.79 6.31
N GLY A 39 19.16 -5.36 7.06
CA GLY A 39 20.37 -6.15 7.30
C GLY A 39 20.18 -7.36 8.23
N LYS A 40 19.04 -7.48 8.90
CA LYS A 40 18.76 -8.58 9.82
C LYS A 40 18.04 -9.71 9.09
N LYS A 41 18.61 -10.91 9.12
CA LYS A 41 18.01 -12.14 8.59
C LYS A 41 17.88 -13.17 9.69
N VAL A 42 16.78 -13.92 9.70
CA VAL A 42 16.57 -15.03 10.63
C VAL A 42 16.42 -16.33 9.84
N SER A 43 17.19 -17.34 10.23
CA SER A 43 17.15 -18.70 9.65
C SER A 43 16.51 -19.67 10.64
N GLY A 44 15.75 -20.65 10.13
CA GLY A 44 15.25 -21.77 10.95
C GLY A 44 14.01 -21.46 11.80
N VAL A 45 13.33 -20.37 11.52
CA VAL A 45 11.97 -20.11 12.03
C VAL A 45 11.01 -20.84 11.09
N ASN A 46 10.10 -21.65 11.62
CA ASN A 46 9.10 -22.41 10.84
C ASN A 46 8.01 -21.53 10.18
N CYS A 47 8.32 -20.27 9.89
CA CYS A 47 7.56 -19.46 8.94
C CYS A 47 8.05 -19.89 7.55
N GLU A 48 7.17 -20.35 6.66
CA GLU A 48 7.60 -20.62 5.28
C GLU A 48 8.11 -19.34 4.60
N PRO A 49 9.11 -19.40 3.69
CA PRO A 49 10.01 -20.52 3.37
C PRO A 49 11.38 -20.46 4.08
N GLN A 50 12.10 -21.59 4.07
CA GLN A 50 13.37 -21.91 4.76
C GLN A 50 14.62 -21.05 4.38
N VAL A 51 14.44 -19.89 3.75
CA VAL A 51 15.53 -18.97 3.36
C VAL A 51 15.71 -17.92 4.45
N ALA A 52 16.92 -17.40 4.62
CA ALA A 52 17.18 -16.29 5.53
C ALA A 52 16.58 -15.01 4.92
N ILE A 53 15.43 -14.57 5.44
CA ILE A 53 14.66 -13.46 4.87
C ILE A 53 14.82 -12.22 5.77
N PRO A 54 14.91 -11.01 5.17
CA PRO A 54 14.88 -9.75 5.92
C PRO A 54 13.66 -9.63 6.83
N TYR A 55 13.88 -9.10 8.03
CA TYR A 55 12.80 -8.75 8.95
C TYR A 55 13.11 -7.44 9.67
N ILE A 56 12.06 -6.81 10.17
CA ILE A 56 12.11 -5.62 11.01
C ILE A 56 11.80 -6.03 12.45
N GLU A 57 12.71 -5.73 13.36
CA GLU A 57 12.43 -5.79 14.80
C GLU A 57 11.69 -4.52 15.20
N ALA A 58 10.37 -4.64 15.38
CA ALA A 58 9.50 -3.51 15.69
C ALA A 58 9.78 -2.97 17.11
N GLY A 59 10.07 -3.87 18.06
CA GLY A 59 10.43 -3.51 19.43
C GLY A 59 9.94 -4.51 20.47
N GLU A 60 10.18 -4.16 21.75
CA GLU A 60 9.74 -4.95 22.90
C GLU A 60 8.33 -4.55 23.36
N PHE A 61 7.57 -5.49 23.89
CA PHE A 61 6.29 -5.22 24.53
C PHE A 61 5.96 -6.18 25.68
N THR A 62 5.04 -5.73 26.53
CA THR A 62 4.47 -6.50 27.64
C THR A 62 2.95 -6.38 27.63
N VAL A 63 2.27 -7.36 28.22
CA VAL A 63 0.82 -7.35 28.37
C VAL A 63 0.41 -7.32 29.84
N SER A 64 -0.63 -6.57 30.21
CA SER A 64 -1.06 -6.51 31.62
C SER A 64 -1.86 -7.73 32.07
N ARG A 65 -2.38 -8.53 31.12
CA ARG A 65 -3.17 -9.74 31.40
C ARG A 65 -2.79 -10.90 30.48
N SER A 66 -2.55 -12.07 31.06
CA SER A 66 -2.36 -13.31 30.28
C SER A 66 -3.64 -13.72 29.55
N GLY A 67 -3.50 -14.24 28.33
CA GLY A 67 -4.60 -14.72 27.50
C GLY A 67 -4.24 -14.73 26.03
N ASP A 68 -5.23 -14.96 25.17
CA ASP A 68 -5.04 -14.96 23.72
C ASP A 68 -5.20 -13.53 23.18
N TYR A 69 -4.19 -13.10 22.44
CA TYR A 69 -4.15 -11.82 21.73
C TYR A 69 -4.29 -12.06 20.24
N ALA A 70 -5.20 -11.35 19.60
CA ALA A 70 -5.35 -11.34 18.16
C ALA A 70 -4.22 -10.54 17.54
N VAL A 71 -3.56 -11.13 16.57
CA VAL A 71 -2.59 -10.49 15.69
C VAL A 71 -3.20 -10.50 14.31
N SER A 72 -3.18 -9.36 13.65
CA SER A 72 -3.52 -9.26 12.24
C SER A 72 -2.47 -8.42 11.58
N ASP A 73 -1.94 -8.87 10.45
CA ASP A 73 -1.42 -7.89 9.52
C ASP A 73 -2.61 -7.11 8.94
N ALA A 74 -2.35 -5.86 8.56
CA ALA A 74 -3.30 -5.04 7.84
C ALA A 74 -3.06 -5.16 6.32
N VAL A 75 -2.41 -6.24 5.89
CA VAL A 75 -1.92 -6.36 4.53
C VAL A 75 -2.96 -6.99 3.61
N GLU A 76 -2.86 -6.54 2.38
CA GLU A 76 -3.73 -6.79 1.24
C GLU A 76 -3.82 -8.28 0.93
N ILE A 77 -4.96 -8.93 1.23
CA ILE A 77 -5.32 -10.18 0.57
C ILE A 77 -6.06 -9.80 -0.71
N PRO A 78 -5.54 -10.09 -1.91
CA PRO A 78 -6.35 -10.06 -3.11
C PRO A 78 -7.53 -11.00 -2.88
N SER A 79 -8.76 -10.49 -2.98
CA SER A 79 -9.94 -11.33 -3.12
C SER A 79 -9.85 -12.04 -4.49
N GLY A 80 -9.01 -13.05 -4.59
CA GLY A 80 -8.65 -13.74 -5.81
C GLY A 80 -7.38 -14.55 -5.58
N TRP A 81 -7.52 -15.88 -5.58
CA TRP A 81 -6.53 -16.92 -5.33
C TRP A 81 -5.30 -16.96 -6.28
N LEU A 82 -4.86 -15.84 -6.84
CA LEU A 82 -3.80 -15.78 -7.84
C LEU A 82 -2.78 -14.70 -7.48
N ASP A 83 -1.54 -15.15 -7.28
CA ASP A 83 -0.30 -14.37 -7.16
C ASP A 83 -0.34 -13.07 -7.97
N LEU A 84 -0.36 -11.93 -7.26
CA LEU A 84 -0.16 -10.62 -7.88
C LEU A 84 1.21 -10.09 -7.47
N VAL A 85 2.08 -10.02 -8.47
CA VAL A 85 3.45 -9.52 -8.38
C VAL A 85 3.43 -8.05 -7.96
N GLY A 86 3.94 -7.73 -6.77
CA GLY A 86 4.23 -6.35 -6.36
C GLY A 86 3.57 -5.85 -5.06
N THR A 87 2.79 -6.66 -4.37
CA THR A 87 2.29 -6.33 -3.03
C THR A 87 3.27 -6.83 -1.95
N VAL A 88 3.49 -6.00 -0.92
CA VAL A 88 4.22 -6.42 0.28
C VAL A 88 3.27 -7.27 1.09
N ASP A 89 3.48 -8.59 1.07
CA ASP A 89 2.85 -9.51 2.01
C ASP A 89 3.71 -9.59 3.29
N ILE A 90 3.12 -9.70 4.47
CA ILE A 90 3.90 -9.77 5.71
C ILE A 90 3.49 -10.94 6.60
N GLN A 91 4.43 -11.37 7.42
CA GLN A 91 4.19 -12.24 8.55
C GLN A 91 4.60 -11.54 9.83
N VAL A 92 3.72 -11.58 10.82
CA VAL A 92 4.01 -11.09 12.16
C VAL A 92 4.61 -12.22 12.99
N MET A 93 5.80 -11.97 13.54
CA MET A 93 6.51 -12.91 14.40
C MET A 93 6.52 -12.40 15.84
N VAL A 94 6.20 -13.27 16.79
CA VAL A 94 6.25 -12.95 18.22
C VAL A 94 7.27 -13.84 18.91
N PHE A 95 8.23 -13.23 19.60
CA PHE A 95 9.31 -13.93 20.31
C PHE A 95 9.25 -13.67 21.82
N GLU A 96 9.58 -14.66 22.66
CA GLU A 96 9.78 -14.47 24.11
C GLU A 96 11.22 -14.00 24.42
N LYS A 97 11.41 -12.95 25.23
CA LYS A 97 12.73 -12.53 25.77
C LYS A 97 13.27 -13.58 26.78
N PRO A 98 14.61 -13.75 27.02
CA PRO A 98 15.59 -12.67 27.22
C PRO A 98 16.63 -12.42 26.10
N GLY A 99 16.60 -13.10 24.96
CA GLY A 99 17.70 -13.07 23.96
C GLY A 99 17.50 -12.16 22.73
N VAL A 100 18.36 -12.36 21.73
CA VAL A 100 18.34 -11.72 20.40
C VAL A 100 17.42 -12.53 19.46
N ILE A 101 16.70 -11.88 18.55
CA ILE A 101 15.90 -12.56 17.52
C ILE A 101 16.81 -13.52 16.73
N GLY A 102 16.42 -14.81 16.67
CA GLY A 102 17.24 -15.92 16.16
C GLY A 102 17.72 -16.90 17.25
N LEU A 103 17.72 -16.50 18.53
CA LEU A 103 17.95 -17.36 19.70
C LEU A 103 16.74 -17.46 20.64
N ASN A 104 15.75 -16.57 20.46
CA ASN A 104 14.51 -16.56 21.23
C ASN A 104 13.54 -17.63 20.76
N LYS A 105 12.69 -18.09 21.68
CA LYS A 105 11.57 -18.98 21.35
C LYS A 105 10.56 -18.18 20.53
N LEU A 106 10.45 -18.51 19.24
CA LEU A 106 9.30 -18.11 18.42
C LEU A 106 8.04 -18.72 19.06
N ILE A 107 7.08 -17.87 19.40
CA ILE A 107 5.81 -18.30 19.99
C ILE A 107 4.74 -18.39 18.91
N ALA A 108 4.77 -17.46 17.95
CA ALA A 108 3.82 -17.44 16.85
C ALA A 108 4.45 -16.82 15.60
N CYS A 109 3.99 -17.32 14.46
CA CYS A 109 4.13 -16.73 13.14
C CYS A 109 2.74 -16.59 12.56
N VAL A 110 2.33 -15.37 12.26
CA VAL A 110 0.96 -15.06 11.86
C VAL A 110 1.00 -14.43 10.48
N GLU A 111 0.41 -15.11 9.52
CA GLU A 111 0.17 -14.63 8.16
C GLU A 111 -1.32 -14.26 8.07
N THR A 112 -1.63 -13.05 7.63
CA THR A 112 -2.96 -12.45 7.65
C THR A 112 -3.52 -12.21 9.05
N TYR A 113 -3.83 -13.29 9.79
CA TYR A 113 -4.54 -13.24 11.07
C TYR A 113 -4.27 -14.48 11.91
N GLY A 114 -4.15 -14.31 13.22
CA GLY A 114 -3.92 -15.42 14.15
C GLY A 114 -4.03 -15.01 15.61
N MET A 115 -4.14 -16.01 16.47
CA MET A 115 -4.15 -15.83 17.92
C MET A 115 -2.79 -16.20 18.51
N VAL A 116 -2.31 -15.40 19.45
CA VAL A 116 -1.06 -15.62 20.18
C VAL A 116 -1.34 -15.63 21.67
N ALA A 117 -1.04 -16.76 22.33
CA ALA A 117 -1.16 -16.88 23.77
C ALA A 117 0.00 -16.14 24.46
N LEU A 118 -0.32 -15.05 25.17
CA LEU A 118 0.65 -14.22 25.88
C LEU A 118 0.46 -14.31 27.40
N ASN A 119 1.54 -14.05 28.14
CA ASN A 119 1.60 -14.12 29.59
C ASN A 119 2.07 -12.77 30.14
N SER A 120 1.35 -12.23 31.13
CA SER A 120 1.63 -10.91 31.69
C SER A 120 2.92 -10.82 32.52
N SER A 121 3.57 -11.95 32.83
CA SER A 121 4.87 -12.00 33.52
C SER A 121 6.07 -12.01 32.56
N LYS A 122 5.83 -11.88 31.24
CA LYS A 122 6.85 -12.02 30.20
C LYS A 122 6.98 -10.74 29.38
N THR A 123 8.16 -10.57 28.81
CA THR A 123 8.44 -9.57 27.77
C THR A 123 8.57 -10.27 26.44
N TYR A 124 8.00 -9.66 25.42
CA TYR A 124 7.97 -10.16 24.06
C TYR A 124 8.70 -9.20 23.13
N ILE A 125 9.21 -9.74 22.02
CA ILE A 125 9.73 -8.95 20.91
C ILE A 125 8.82 -9.20 19.71
N LEU A 126 8.42 -8.10 19.07
CA LEU A 126 7.61 -8.12 17.88
C LEU A 126 8.50 -7.95 16.65
N GLY A 127 8.40 -8.90 15.72
CA GLY A 127 9.09 -8.88 14.44
C GLY A 127 8.09 -8.86 13.29
N VAL A 128 8.45 -8.19 12.21
CA VAL A 128 7.69 -8.22 10.95
C VAL A 128 8.58 -8.74 9.85
N HIS A 129 8.11 -9.77 9.20
CA HIS A 129 8.76 -10.47 8.11
C HIS A 129 8.05 -10.13 6.81
N LEU A 130 8.81 -9.89 5.74
CA LEU A 130 8.27 -9.71 4.39
C LEU A 130 8.12 -11.07 3.70
N VAL A 131 6.90 -11.43 3.32
CA VAL A 131 6.60 -12.64 2.55
C VAL A 131 6.66 -12.31 1.06
N GLY A 132 7.42 -13.12 0.31
CA GLY A 132 7.54 -13.01 -1.15
C GLY A 132 8.77 -12.22 -1.64
N ASN A 133 8.75 -11.89 -2.94
CA ASN A 133 9.87 -11.26 -3.65
C ASN A 133 9.82 -9.72 -3.65
N ALA A 134 8.82 -9.11 -3.00
CA ALA A 134 8.81 -7.66 -2.86
C ALA A 134 10.06 -7.23 -2.08
N ALA A 135 10.75 -6.20 -2.55
CA ALA A 135 11.93 -5.66 -1.85
C ALA A 135 11.58 -4.43 -0.99
N VAL A 136 10.46 -3.76 -1.27
CA VAL A 136 10.12 -2.46 -0.67
C VAL A 136 8.61 -2.33 -0.51
N GLY A 137 8.16 -1.76 0.62
CA GLY A 137 6.79 -1.26 0.77
C GLY A 137 6.35 -1.04 2.22
N THR A 138 5.24 -0.33 2.38
CA THR A 138 4.66 -0.02 3.69
C THR A 138 3.78 -1.14 4.19
N PHE A 139 3.84 -1.39 5.48
CA PHE A 139 2.98 -2.37 6.14
C PHE A 139 2.39 -1.78 7.41
N ALA A 140 1.32 -2.41 7.88
CA ALA A 140 0.91 -2.31 9.26
C ALA A 140 0.41 -3.64 9.79
N MET A 141 0.40 -3.74 11.10
CA MET A 141 -0.21 -4.82 11.84
C MET A 141 -0.90 -4.25 13.07
N THR A 142 -1.74 -5.07 13.66
CA THR A 142 -2.39 -4.78 14.93
C THR A 142 -2.24 -5.96 15.87
N LEU A 143 -2.18 -5.62 17.16
CA LEU A 143 -2.17 -6.58 18.25
C LEU A 143 -3.23 -6.10 19.25
N ASP A 144 -4.22 -6.96 19.52
CA ASP A 144 -5.32 -6.66 20.43
C ASP A 144 -5.60 -7.86 21.35
N GLY A 145 -6.07 -7.60 22.57
CA GLY A 145 -6.40 -8.68 23.48
C GLY A 145 -6.95 -8.24 24.83
N PRO A 146 -7.00 -9.16 25.80
CA PRO A 146 -7.74 -8.97 27.05
C PRO A 146 -7.08 -8.03 28.07
N GLY A 147 -5.90 -7.48 27.78
CA GLY A 147 -5.15 -6.59 28.66
C GLY A 147 -4.48 -5.44 27.90
N GLU A 148 -4.00 -4.47 28.66
CA GLU A 148 -3.19 -3.35 28.18
C GLU A 148 -1.90 -3.85 27.56
N ILE A 149 -1.49 -3.25 26.44
CA ILE A 149 -0.25 -3.56 25.75
C ILE A 149 0.66 -2.34 25.87
N THR A 150 1.87 -2.55 26.37
CA THR A 150 2.84 -1.48 26.61
C THR A 150 4.15 -1.80 25.92
N GLY A 151 4.75 -0.82 25.24
CA GLY A 151 6.03 -0.97 24.53
C GLY A 151 5.91 -0.57 23.06
N VAL A 152 6.04 -1.55 22.17
CA VAL A 152 5.96 -1.36 20.71
C VAL A 152 4.58 -0.86 20.26
N GLY A 153 4.57 -0.09 19.16
CA GLY A 153 3.36 0.37 18.51
C GLY A 153 2.78 1.65 19.11
N SER A 154 1.64 2.05 18.57
CA SER A 154 0.85 3.18 19.04
C SER A 154 -0.57 2.70 19.33
N GLU A 155 -1.22 3.30 20.31
CA GLU A 155 -2.64 3.01 20.57
C GLU A 155 -3.47 3.36 19.33
N ILE A 156 -4.40 2.47 18.99
CA ILE A 156 -5.40 2.78 17.97
C ILE A 156 -6.32 3.88 18.53
N PRO A 157 -6.48 5.02 17.83
CA PRO A 157 -7.37 6.08 18.27
C PRO A 157 -8.76 5.53 18.60
N GLY A 158 -9.35 5.99 19.70
CA GLY A 158 -10.68 5.54 20.12
C GLY A 158 -11.76 5.73 19.05
N SER A 159 -11.58 6.68 18.13
CA SER A 159 -12.47 6.92 16.99
C SER A 159 -12.36 5.87 15.88
N LEU A 160 -11.26 5.13 15.80
CA LEU A 160 -11.00 4.10 14.79
C LEU A 160 -11.21 2.68 15.34
N ARG A 161 -11.93 2.54 16.45
CA ARG A 161 -12.30 1.25 17.03
C ARG A 161 -13.72 1.27 17.54
N GLY A 162 -14.37 0.12 17.52
CA GLY A 162 -15.73 -0.04 17.99
C GLY A 162 -16.08 -1.49 18.28
N GLY A 163 -17.37 -1.72 18.48
CA GLY A 163 -17.88 -3.07 18.67
C GLY A 163 -19.36 -3.14 18.43
N PHE A 164 -19.78 -4.21 17.77
CA PHE A 164 -21.18 -4.49 17.49
C PHE A 164 -21.84 -5.12 18.71
N ASN A 165 -23.10 -4.78 18.90
CA ASN A 165 -23.95 -5.32 19.97
C ASN A 165 -25.41 -5.29 19.51
N ALA A 166 -26.31 -5.86 20.31
CA ALA A 166 -27.74 -5.90 20.02
C ALA A 166 -28.42 -4.52 19.83
N GLN A 167 -27.75 -3.42 20.16
CA GLN A 167 -28.25 -2.05 19.96
C GLN A 167 -27.65 -1.37 18.73
N SER A 168 -26.71 -2.02 18.04
CA SER A 168 -26.13 -1.48 16.81
C SER A 168 -27.21 -1.39 15.73
N PRO A 169 -27.26 -0.28 14.97
CA PRO A 169 -28.25 -0.14 13.91
C PRO A 169 -28.01 -1.17 12.81
N THR A 170 -29.09 -1.65 12.20
CA THR A 170 -29.03 -2.58 11.07
C THR A 170 -29.56 -1.92 9.80
N ALA A 171 -29.02 -2.34 8.66
CA ALA A 171 -29.53 -1.98 7.34
C ALA A 171 -29.19 -3.09 6.34
N TYR A 172 -29.96 -3.18 5.26
CA TYR A 172 -29.67 -4.10 4.17
C TYR A 172 -28.56 -3.52 3.29
N PHE A 173 -27.45 -4.24 3.13
CA PHE A 173 -26.34 -3.84 2.28
C PHE A 173 -26.26 -4.71 1.03
N ASP A 174 -26.43 -4.09 -0.15
CA ASP A 174 -26.45 -4.78 -1.45
C ASP A 174 -25.18 -5.62 -1.68
N ILE A 175 -24.03 -5.16 -1.19
CA ILE A 175 -22.74 -5.86 -1.35
C ILE A 175 -22.72 -7.25 -0.71
N TRP A 176 -23.54 -7.48 0.32
CA TRP A 176 -23.64 -8.76 1.03
C TRP A 176 -25.00 -9.44 0.86
N ASP A 177 -25.93 -8.83 0.13
CA ASP A 177 -27.30 -9.34 -0.06
C ASP A 177 -27.97 -9.70 1.29
N ALA A 178 -27.71 -8.91 2.33
CA ALA A 178 -28.11 -9.21 3.70
C ALA A 178 -28.36 -7.96 4.54
N GLU A 179 -29.21 -8.11 5.56
CA GLU A 179 -29.35 -7.13 6.65
C GLU A 179 -28.23 -7.33 7.67
N VAL A 180 -27.42 -6.28 7.86
CA VAL A 180 -26.17 -6.33 8.62
C VAL A 180 -26.16 -5.18 9.63
N ALA A 181 -25.51 -5.38 10.76
CA ALA A 181 -25.24 -4.27 11.69
C ALA A 181 -24.16 -3.36 11.11
N TYR A 182 -24.27 -2.07 11.35
CA TYR A 182 -23.27 -1.09 10.90
C TYR A 182 -22.92 -0.07 11.97
N GLN A 183 -21.72 0.50 11.85
CA GLN A 183 -21.24 1.65 12.62
C GLN A 183 -20.56 2.64 11.68
N VAL A 184 -20.86 3.92 11.88
CA VAL A 184 -20.32 5.01 11.08
C VAL A 184 -19.23 5.74 11.86
N ILE A 185 -18.12 5.98 11.19
CA ILE A 185 -16.92 6.58 11.73
C ILE A 185 -16.59 7.81 10.90
N GLY A 186 -16.57 8.98 11.51
CA GLY A 186 -16.15 10.20 10.83
C GLY A 186 -16.72 11.48 11.47
N PRO A 187 -16.39 12.65 10.90
CA PRO A 187 -15.55 12.79 9.70
C PRO A 187 -14.09 12.40 9.96
N LEU A 188 -13.50 11.70 8.99
CA LEU A 188 -12.07 11.40 8.90
C LEU A 188 -11.44 12.41 7.95
N ASN A 189 -10.50 13.19 8.46
CA ASN A 189 -9.69 14.09 7.65
C ASN A 189 -8.29 13.51 7.47
N VAL A 190 -7.80 13.58 6.24
CA VAL A 190 -6.43 13.20 5.90
C VAL A 190 -5.53 14.43 5.82
N SER A 191 -4.26 14.25 6.21
CA SER A 191 -3.28 15.34 6.27
C SER A 191 -2.67 15.71 4.91
N GLN A 192 -2.78 14.83 3.91
CA GLN A 192 -2.23 15.02 2.57
C GLN A 192 -3.07 14.26 1.54
N ASP A 193 -2.96 14.67 0.27
CA ASP A 193 -3.52 13.92 -0.86
C ASP A 193 -2.72 12.62 -1.08
N GLY A 194 -3.41 11.54 -1.45
CA GLY A 194 -2.79 10.33 -2.01
C GLY A 194 -3.55 9.04 -1.70
N TYR A 195 -2.93 7.90 -2.02
CA TYR A 195 -3.50 6.58 -1.77
C TYR A 195 -3.27 6.12 -0.32
N TYR A 196 -4.35 6.11 0.47
CA TYR A 196 -4.37 5.57 1.82
C TYR A 196 -4.72 4.08 1.79
N LEU A 197 -4.04 3.28 2.60
CA LEU A 197 -4.47 1.93 2.90
C LEU A 197 -5.49 2.00 4.04
N VAL A 198 -6.69 1.47 3.81
CA VAL A 198 -7.76 1.44 4.81
C VAL A 198 -8.21 0.00 4.96
N ASN A 199 -7.96 -0.59 6.13
CA ASN A 199 -8.28 -1.99 6.38
C ASN A 199 -9.02 -2.16 7.71
N SER A 200 -10.00 -3.07 7.75
CA SER A 200 -10.56 -3.55 9.03
C SER A 200 -9.74 -4.73 9.51
N VAL A 201 -9.53 -4.76 10.81
CA VAL A 201 -9.03 -5.96 11.46
C VAL A 201 -10.17 -6.57 12.26
N PRO A 202 -10.59 -7.80 11.93
CA PRO A 202 -11.56 -8.52 12.72
C PRO A 202 -10.91 -9.00 14.02
N ARG A 203 -11.66 -8.97 15.12
CA ARG A 203 -11.38 -9.89 16.23
C ARG A 203 -12.20 -11.16 15.99
N ALA A 204 -11.60 -12.19 15.37
CA ALA A 204 -12.31 -13.44 15.15
C ALA A 204 -12.46 -14.23 16.46
N HIS A 205 -13.65 -14.78 16.70
CA HIS A 205 -13.84 -15.80 17.72
C HIS A 205 -14.84 -16.87 17.25
N GLN A 206 -14.34 -17.94 16.64
CA GLN A 206 -14.56 -19.34 17.03
C GLN A 206 -13.81 -20.25 16.07
N GLU A 207 -12.97 -21.14 16.60
CA GLU A 207 -12.66 -22.38 15.88
C GLU A 207 -13.98 -23.12 15.67
N LEU A 208 -14.39 -23.27 14.42
CA LEU A 208 -15.28 -24.38 14.08
C LEU A 208 -14.45 -25.67 14.23
N ASP A 209 -14.99 -26.69 14.88
CA ASP A 209 -14.40 -28.01 15.17
C ASP A 209 -13.82 -28.77 13.95
N ASN A 210 -13.84 -28.18 12.75
CA ASN A 210 -13.48 -28.80 11.47
C ASN A 210 -12.34 -28.08 10.72
N GLY A 211 -11.63 -27.13 11.33
CA GLY A 211 -10.47 -26.48 10.70
C GLY A 211 -10.80 -25.59 9.49
N PHE A 212 -12.06 -25.18 9.34
CA PHE A 212 -12.50 -24.21 8.34
C PHE A 212 -12.82 -22.89 9.03
N PHE A 213 -12.02 -21.86 8.75
CA PHE A 213 -12.21 -20.52 9.29
C PHE A 213 -13.23 -19.77 8.43
N ILE A 214 -14.50 -19.74 8.86
CA ILE A 214 -15.42 -18.69 8.41
C ILE A 214 -15.17 -17.52 9.35
N THR A 215 -14.25 -16.63 8.98
CA THR A 215 -14.17 -15.34 9.65
C THR A 215 -15.32 -14.50 9.12
N SER A 216 -16.35 -14.28 9.94
CA SER A 216 -17.29 -13.16 9.79
C SER A 216 -16.49 -11.87 10.00
N ARG A 217 -15.83 -11.43 8.93
CA ARG A 217 -15.00 -10.23 8.99
C ARG A 217 -15.94 -9.03 8.97
N PRO A 218 -15.90 -8.14 9.97
CA PRO A 218 -16.46 -6.83 9.76
C PRO A 218 -15.88 -6.20 8.50
N GLY A 219 -16.76 -5.93 7.53
CA GLY A 219 -16.40 -5.22 6.30
C GLY A 219 -16.17 -3.76 6.63
N LEU A 220 -15.24 -3.12 5.92
CA LEU A 220 -14.99 -1.69 6.05
C LEU A 220 -15.20 -1.02 4.69
N LEU A 221 -16.20 -0.15 4.65
CA LEU A 221 -16.52 0.65 3.48
C LEU A 221 -16.04 2.09 3.71
N VAL A 222 -15.68 2.79 2.64
CA VAL A 222 -15.22 4.18 2.70
C VAL A 222 -16.16 5.04 1.87
N TYR A 223 -16.61 6.15 2.44
CA TYR A 223 -17.51 7.11 1.83
C TYR A 223 -16.83 8.48 1.75
N GLN A 224 -17.03 9.19 0.63
CA GLN A 224 -16.65 10.59 0.47
C GLN A 224 -17.83 11.48 0.84
N ASP A 225 -17.73 12.32 1.87
CA ASP A 225 -18.87 13.01 2.47
C ASP A 225 -19.81 12.07 3.24
N ASP A 226 -20.87 12.62 3.86
CA ASP A 226 -21.76 11.91 4.79
C ASP A 226 -22.31 10.59 4.22
N PHE A 227 -22.27 9.53 5.04
CA PHE A 227 -22.93 8.26 4.76
C PHE A 227 -24.46 8.40 4.87
N ASP A 228 -25.16 7.94 3.84
CA ASP A 228 -26.62 7.91 3.79
C ASP A 228 -27.11 6.45 3.74
N VAL A 229 -27.67 5.98 4.85
CA VAL A 229 -28.16 4.58 4.94
C VAL A 229 -29.31 4.29 3.97
N ALA A 230 -30.05 5.31 3.53
CA ALA A 230 -31.14 5.16 2.56
C ALA A 230 -30.63 5.09 1.11
N ASP A 231 -29.39 5.51 0.85
CA ASP A 231 -28.73 5.50 -0.45
C ASP A 231 -27.25 5.12 -0.28
N GLN A 232 -26.99 3.84 -0.03
CA GLN A 232 -25.65 3.35 0.32
C GLN A 232 -24.65 3.39 -0.83
N ALA A 233 -25.12 3.60 -2.06
CA ALA A 233 -24.27 3.77 -3.23
C ALA A 233 -23.81 5.23 -3.37
N LYS A 234 -24.60 6.18 -2.84
CA LYS A 234 -24.20 7.58 -2.77
C LYS A 234 -22.88 7.66 -2.02
N ASN A 235 -21.93 8.37 -2.62
CA ASN A 235 -20.65 8.68 -2.00
C ASN A 235 -19.74 7.49 -1.69
N LEU A 236 -20.15 6.25 -1.99
CA LEU A 236 -19.32 5.08 -1.77
C LEU A 236 -18.08 5.14 -2.67
N MET A 237 -16.91 5.06 -2.04
CA MET A 237 -15.63 5.02 -2.73
C MET A 237 -15.35 3.60 -3.20
N THR A 238 -14.96 3.46 -4.46
CA THR A 238 -14.39 2.21 -4.96
C THR A 238 -12.95 2.06 -4.48
N SER A 239 -12.60 0.89 -3.96
CA SER A 239 -11.21 0.57 -3.61
C SER A 239 -10.54 -0.21 -4.73
N ASN A 240 -9.22 -0.04 -4.85
CA ASN A 240 -8.38 -1.05 -5.48
C ASN A 240 -7.59 -1.71 -4.37
N LEU A 241 -7.97 -2.94 -4.00
CA LEU A 241 -7.26 -3.74 -3.00
C LEU A 241 -7.11 -3.01 -1.65
N SER A 242 -8.23 -2.46 -1.13
CA SER A 242 -8.28 -1.67 0.12
C SER A 242 -7.49 -0.35 0.11
N ARG A 243 -7.05 0.12 -1.07
CA ARG A 243 -6.44 1.44 -1.26
C ARG A 243 -7.47 2.43 -1.77
N TYR A 244 -7.47 3.61 -1.15
CA TYR A 244 -8.39 4.70 -1.47
C TYR A 244 -7.60 5.98 -1.72
N TYR A 245 -7.87 6.67 -2.82
CA TYR A 245 -7.31 8.00 -3.04
C TYR A 245 -8.10 9.02 -2.21
N LEU A 246 -7.48 9.54 -1.15
CA LEU A 246 -8.08 10.52 -0.25
C LEU A 246 -7.40 11.88 -0.45
N GLN A 247 -8.15 12.96 -0.26
CA GLN A 247 -7.70 14.33 -0.46
C GLN A 247 -7.72 15.12 0.85
N ALA A 248 -6.67 15.90 1.09
CA ALA A 248 -6.61 16.79 2.24
C ALA A 248 -7.72 17.84 2.17
N GLY A 249 -8.33 18.12 3.33
CA GLY A 249 -9.42 19.07 3.44
C GLY A 249 -10.79 18.56 2.96
N ARG A 250 -10.91 17.27 2.62
CA ARG A 250 -12.20 16.58 2.47
C ARG A 250 -12.53 15.76 3.71
N ASP A 251 -13.82 15.55 3.91
CA ASP A 251 -14.35 14.68 4.95
C ASP A 251 -14.65 13.31 4.35
N TYR A 252 -14.16 12.27 5.02
CA TYR A 252 -14.43 10.88 4.68
C TYR A 252 -15.14 10.18 5.84
N TYR A 253 -15.92 9.15 5.54
CA TYR A 253 -16.57 8.34 6.55
C TYR A 253 -16.23 6.87 6.31
N LEU A 254 -15.88 6.16 7.39
CA LEU A 254 -15.71 4.72 7.35
C LEU A 254 -16.99 4.08 7.89
N VAL A 255 -17.50 3.06 7.21
CA VAL A 255 -18.66 2.30 7.65
C VAL A 255 -18.22 0.87 7.90
N ALA A 256 -18.12 0.51 9.17
CA ALA A 256 -17.89 -0.86 9.59
C ALA A 256 -19.23 -1.61 9.52
N ILE A 257 -19.27 -2.78 8.90
CA ILE A 257 -20.47 -3.63 8.77
C ILE A 257 -20.19 -5.05 9.25
N THR A 258 -21.18 -5.75 9.84
CA THR A 258 -21.08 -7.19 10.17
C THR A 258 -22.43 -7.88 10.06
N ASP A 259 -22.45 -9.12 9.55
CA ASP A 259 -23.63 -9.99 9.52
C ASP A 259 -23.84 -10.73 10.85
N GLU A 260 -22.87 -10.67 11.76
CA GLU A 260 -22.89 -11.33 13.04
C GLU A 260 -23.01 -10.31 14.20
N ILE A 261 -24.21 -10.22 14.76
CA ILE A 261 -24.47 -9.45 15.98
C ILE A 261 -24.34 -10.39 17.17
N ASP A 262 -23.13 -10.92 17.39
CA ASP A 262 -22.81 -11.46 18.70
C ASP A 262 -22.35 -10.31 19.63
N ASN A 263 -22.55 -10.46 20.93
CA ASN A 263 -22.31 -9.38 21.89
C ASN A 263 -20.83 -9.08 22.15
N ASN A 264 -19.88 -9.50 21.30
CA ASN A 264 -18.44 -9.26 21.50
C ASN A 264 -17.63 -9.09 20.21
N GLN A 265 -18.27 -8.86 19.06
CA GLN A 265 -17.52 -8.48 17.86
C GLN A 265 -16.96 -7.08 18.00
N HIS A 266 -15.64 -7.00 18.01
CA HIS A 266 -14.90 -5.75 17.98
C HIS A 266 -14.28 -5.57 16.61
N TRP A 267 -14.19 -4.31 16.19
CA TRP A 267 -13.51 -3.93 14.97
C TRP A 267 -12.61 -2.75 15.27
N HIS A 268 -11.53 -2.67 14.52
CA HIS A 268 -10.74 -1.46 14.40
C HIS A 268 -10.31 -1.25 12.96
N ALA A 269 -10.17 0.01 12.60
CA ALA A 269 -9.71 0.45 11.30
C ALA A 269 -8.26 0.93 11.41
N VAL A 270 -7.42 0.49 10.49
CA VAL A 270 -6.09 1.05 10.28
C VAL A 270 -6.13 1.90 9.02
N VAL A 271 -5.78 3.17 9.16
CA VAL A 271 -5.70 4.14 8.05
C VAL A 271 -4.23 4.55 7.94
N LEU A 272 -3.52 3.99 6.95
CA LEU A 272 -2.13 4.34 6.72
C LEU A 272 -2.03 5.46 5.69
N PRO A 273 -1.25 6.52 5.98
CA PRO A 273 -1.02 7.57 5.01
C PRO A 273 -0.30 7.03 3.77
N PRO A 274 -0.51 7.65 2.61
CA PRO A 274 0.25 7.34 1.42
C PRO A 274 1.72 7.52 1.77
N LYS A 275 2.52 6.48 1.48
CA LYS A 275 3.91 6.74 1.13
C LYS A 275 3.82 7.64 -0.08
N THR A 276 4.16 8.91 0.04
CA THR A 276 4.20 9.81 -1.11
C THR A 276 5.24 9.20 -2.05
N PRO A 277 4.87 8.57 -3.20
CA PRO A 277 5.89 8.44 -4.23
C PRO A 277 6.32 9.89 -4.52
N PRO A 278 7.62 10.16 -4.69
CA PRO A 278 8.08 11.54 -4.82
C PRO A 278 7.34 12.30 -5.94
N PHE A 279 6.71 11.57 -6.89
CA PHE A 279 5.86 12.05 -7.95
C PHE A 279 4.81 11.00 -8.38
N ASN A 280 3.81 11.41 -9.18
CA ASN A 280 2.72 10.57 -9.69
C ASN A 280 2.82 10.34 -11.22
N GLN A 281 1.90 9.57 -11.81
CA GLN A 281 1.82 9.17 -13.23
C GLN A 281 1.78 10.38 -14.16
N TRP A 282 1.41 11.54 -13.63
CA TRP A 282 1.40 12.79 -14.38
C TRP A 282 2.80 13.30 -14.72
N VAL A 283 3.87 12.72 -14.17
CA VAL A 283 5.24 12.91 -14.68
C VAL A 283 5.49 12.15 -15.99
N GLY A 284 4.65 11.18 -16.36
CA GLY A 284 4.61 10.65 -17.72
C GLY A 284 4.27 11.71 -18.77
N GLY A 285 4.58 11.39 -20.03
CA GLY A 285 4.24 12.20 -21.20
C GLY A 285 5.44 12.53 -22.09
N ALA A 286 5.22 13.51 -22.97
CA ALA A 286 6.22 13.99 -23.90
C ALA A 286 7.00 15.18 -23.31
N TRP A 287 8.32 15.15 -23.50
CA TRP A 287 9.28 16.12 -22.99
C TRP A 287 10.22 16.56 -24.11
N VAL A 288 10.60 17.84 -24.15
CA VAL A 288 11.42 18.45 -25.19
C VAL A 288 12.64 19.13 -24.57
N SER A 289 13.80 19.03 -25.22
CA SER A 289 14.99 19.74 -24.76
C SER A 289 14.96 21.19 -25.28
N PRO A 290 14.99 22.22 -24.41
CA PRO A 290 14.98 23.61 -24.86
C PRO A 290 16.18 23.93 -25.72
N GLY A 291 15.95 24.56 -26.88
CA GLY A 291 17.03 24.98 -27.76
C GLY A 291 17.62 23.89 -28.65
N VAL A 292 17.19 22.63 -28.48
CA VAL A 292 17.54 21.53 -29.39
C VAL A 292 16.30 21.03 -30.12
N ASN A 293 16.12 21.51 -31.35
CA ASN A 293 14.97 21.14 -32.17
C ASN A 293 14.96 19.62 -32.44
N ASN A 294 13.78 19.01 -32.32
CA ASN A 294 13.53 17.60 -32.64
C ASN A 294 14.28 16.57 -31.76
N GLN A 295 14.73 16.97 -30.56
CA GLN A 295 15.18 16.06 -29.51
C GLN A 295 14.16 16.05 -28.36
N GLY A 296 13.85 14.86 -27.85
CA GLY A 296 12.80 14.73 -26.85
C GLY A 296 12.70 13.34 -26.22
N LEU A 297 11.97 13.27 -25.12
CA LEU A 297 11.66 12.03 -24.40
C LEU A 297 10.16 11.77 -24.49
N LEU A 298 9.79 10.50 -24.65
CA LEU A 298 8.47 10.01 -24.30
C LEU A 298 8.62 9.08 -23.11
N MET A 299 7.92 9.40 -22.03
CA MET A 299 8.00 8.61 -20.79
C MET A 299 6.62 8.11 -20.39
N GLU A 300 6.56 6.86 -19.97
CA GLU A 300 5.44 6.29 -19.25
C GLU A 300 5.90 5.93 -17.84
N PHE A 301 5.10 6.28 -16.83
CA PHE A 301 5.41 5.98 -15.43
C PHE A 301 4.27 5.20 -14.80
N ALA A 302 4.58 3.98 -14.35
CA ALA A 302 3.65 3.14 -13.62
C ALA A 302 3.79 3.41 -12.11
N GLU A 303 2.93 4.28 -11.57
CA GLU A 303 2.93 4.64 -10.13
C GLU A 303 2.95 3.41 -9.20
N GLN A 304 2.20 2.36 -9.56
CA GLN A 304 2.01 1.18 -8.74
C GLN A 304 3.30 0.38 -8.55
N THR A 305 4.16 0.36 -9.57
CA THR A 305 5.42 -0.39 -9.56
C THR A 305 6.64 0.50 -9.39
N GLY A 306 6.47 1.82 -9.52
CA GLY A 306 7.58 2.78 -9.55
C GLY A 306 8.47 2.65 -10.78
N ILE A 307 8.02 1.97 -11.84
CA ILE A 307 8.81 1.73 -13.06
C ILE A 307 8.50 2.82 -14.08
N ALA A 308 9.54 3.39 -14.66
CA ALA A 308 9.43 4.22 -15.86
C ALA A 308 9.96 3.47 -17.08
N PHE A 309 9.24 3.63 -18.19
CA PHE A 309 9.73 3.33 -19.52
C PHE A 309 9.96 4.65 -20.27
N LEU A 310 11.11 4.78 -20.90
CA LEU A 310 11.56 5.96 -21.60
C LEU A 310 11.91 5.61 -23.03
N THR A 311 11.42 6.41 -23.99
CA THR A 311 11.95 6.48 -25.34
C THR A 311 12.62 7.83 -25.55
N TRP A 312 13.86 7.83 -26.03
CA TRP A 312 14.63 9.04 -26.31
C TRP A 312 14.88 9.20 -27.80
N PHE A 313 14.36 10.28 -28.36
CA PHE A 313 14.56 10.71 -29.73
C PHE A 313 15.71 11.71 -29.76
N THR A 314 16.82 11.35 -30.42
CA THR A 314 18.06 12.16 -30.47
C THR A 314 18.77 12.00 -31.82
N PHE A 315 19.99 12.52 -31.95
CA PHE A 315 20.80 12.47 -33.16
C PHE A 315 22.27 12.17 -32.87
N GLU A 316 23.01 11.72 -33.89
CA GLU A 316 24.47 11.62 -33.86
C GLU A 316 25.10 13.01 -33.72
N THR A 317 26.11 13.14 -32.86
CA THR A 317 26.83 14.40 -32.61
C THR A 317 27.77 14.79 -33.76
N ALA A 318 28.04 13.89 -34.71
CA ALA A 318 28.83 14.16 -35.91
C ALA A 318 28.19 13.48 -37.13
N GLY A 319 27.49 14.25 -37.97
CA GLY A 319 26.80 13.73 -39.15
C GLY A 319 27.77 13.03 -40.10
N SER A 320 27.63 11.72 -40.24
CA SER A 320 28.51 10.91 -41.09
C SER A 320 27.93 10.76 -42.50
N GLY A 321 27.83 11.87 -43.22
CA GLY A 321 27.94 11.88 -44.69
C GLY A 321 26.72 11.48 -45.53
N SER A 322 26.53 12.29 -46.58
CA SER A 322 25.81 12.04 -47.85
C SER A 322 24.38 11.48 -47.77
N GLN A 323 23.43 12.42 -47.83
CA GLN A 323 22.02 12.19 -48.13
C GLN A 323 21.87 11.45 -49.48
N SER A 324 21.43 10.19 -49.48
CA SER A 324 20.86 9.59 -50.69
C SER A 324 19.86 8.46 -50.38
N SER A 325 18.57 8.77 -50.43
CA SER A 325 17.53 8.08 -51.21
C SER A 325 16.13 8.46 -50.69
N ALA A 326 15.07 8.13 -51.43
CA ALA A 326 13.69 8.50 -51.10
C ALA A 326 13.18 8.02 -49.70
N LEU A 327 13.90 7.13 -49.00
CA LEU A 327 13.66 6.77 -47.60
C LEU A 327 14.03 7.90 -46.61
N GLU A 328 14.88 8.85 -47.01
CA GLU A 328 15.22 10.07 -46.25
C GLU A 328 14.07 11.08 -46.18
N SER A 329 12.97 10.85 -46.93
CA SER A 329 11.76 11.68 -46.80
C SER A 329 11.01 11.47 -45.48
N LEU A 330 11.38 10.46 -44.68
CA LEU A 330 10.76 10.14 -43.39
C LEU A 330 11.70 10.32 -42.18
N GLY A 331 13.01 10.59 -42.36
CA GLY A 331 13.97 10.81 -41.27
C GLY A 331 15.44 10.78 -41.72
N SER A 332 16.34 11.44 -40.97
CA SER A 332 17.80 11.45 -41.26
C SER A 332 18.47 10.15 -40.81
N GLN A 333 19.51 9.70 -41.51
CA GLN A 333 20.36 8.58 -41.07
C GLN A 333 21.04 8.85 -39.72
N ASP A 334 21.21 10.13 -39.39
CA ASP A 334 21.83 10.53 -38.13
C ASP A 334 20.84 10.50 -36.94
N GLN A 335 19.57 10.13 -37.13
CA GLN A 335 18.61 10.01 -36.02
C GLN A 335 18.88 8.76 -35.18
N ARG A 336 18.83 8.92 -33.86
CA ARG A 336 18.98 7.83 -32.88
C ARG A 336 17.74 7.72 -32.01
N TRP A 337 17.31 6.48 -31.80
CA TRP A 337 16.13 6.13 -31.03
C TRP A 337 16.59 5.14 -29.97
N LEU A 338 16.63 5.59 -28.72
CA LEU A 338 17.02 4.76 -27.60
C LEU A 338 15.81 4.47 -26.74
N THR A 339 15.75 3.29 -26.17
CA THR A 339 14.77 2.94 -25.13
C THR A 339 15.49 2.68 -23.83
N ALA A 340 14.86 2.99 -22.70
CA ALA A 340 15.37 2.63 -21.39
C ALA A 340 14.22 2.30 -20.47
N PHE A 341 14.49 1.46 -19.48
CA PHE A 341 13.59 1.21 -18.37
C PHE A 341 14.37 1.35 -17.07
N GLY A 342 13.68 1.80 -16.03
CA GLY A 342 14.29 1.98 -14.72
C GLY A 342 13.24 2.04 -13.62
N ALA A 343 13.61 1.61 -12.43
CA ALA A 343 12.79 1.75 -11.24
C ALA A 343 13.22 3.01 -10.48
N LEU A 344 12.25 3.80 -10.04
CA LEU A 344 12.46 4.93 -9.17
C LEU A 344 13.21 4.50 -7.91
N SER A 345 14.32 5.18 -7.60
CA SER A 345 15.02 4.94 -6.34
C SER A 345 14.17 5.41 -5.15
N ALA A 346 14.12 4.62 -4.08
CA ALA A 346 13.29 4.92 -2.89
C ALA A 346 13.64 6.25 -2.22
N ASP A 347 14.90 6.72 -2.39
CA ASP A 347 15.47 7.84 -1.65
C ASP A 347 15.78 9.08 -2.50
N LYS A 348 15.71 8.98 -3.82
CA LYS A 348 16.04 10.10 -4.74
C LYS A 348 14.97 10.21 -5.82
N PHE A 349 14.72 11.44 -6.26
CA PHE A 349 13.91 11.77 -7.44
C PHE A 349 14.63 11.37 -8.74
N GLU A 350 15.22 10.18 -8.76
CA GLU A 350 16.16 9.72 -9.76
C GLU A 350 15.78 8.31 -10.20
N ILE A 351 15.74 8.10 -11.50
CA ILE A 351 15.50 6.82 -12.14
C ILE A 351 16.80 6.41 -12.82
N PRO A 352 17.56 5.42 -12.31
CA PRO A 352 18.69 4.85 -13.03
C PRO A 352 18.20 4.16 -14.30
N LEU A 353 18.89 4.40 -15.41
CA LEU A 353 18.51 3.94 -16.74
C LEU A 353 19.61 3.05 -17.32
N ASN A 354 19.19 1.95 -17.94
CA ASN A 354 20.00 1.21 -18.90
C ASN A 354 19.44 1.44 -20.30
N PHE A 355 20.25 2.01 -21.19
CA PHE A 355 19.83 2.33 -22.54
C PHE A 355 20.02 1.14 -23.47
N GLU A 356 19.00 0.89 -24.28
CA GLU A 356 19.01 -0.07 -25.36
C GLU A 356 18.96 0.66 -26.70
N ASN A 357 19.70 0.15 -27.68
CA ASN A 357 19.68 0.64 -29.05
C ASN A 357 19.21 -0.48 -29.99
N THR A 358 18.08 -0.26 -30.65
CA THR A 358 17.52 -1.22 -31.61
C THR A 358 17.66 -0.68 -33.03
N THR A 359 18.34 -1.45 -33.90
CA THR A 359 18.65 -1.07 -35.29
C THR A 359 18.22 -2.15 -36.27
N GLY A 360 18.19 -1.81 -37.57
CA GLY A 360 17.97 -2.80 -38.64
C GLY A 360 16.53 -3.31 -38.80
N GLY A 361 15.58 -2.82 -38.00
CA GLY A 361 14.15 -3.13 -38.17
C GLY A 361 13.60 -2.58 -39.50
N ARG A 362 12.68 -3.31 -40.13
CA ARG A 362 11.96 -2.85 -41.34
C ARG A 362 10.46 -2.86 -41.07
N PHE A 363 9.82 -1.72 -41.29
CA PHE A 363 8.36 -1.61 -41.18
C PHE A 363 7.68 -2.60 -42.14
N LEU A 364 6.80 -3.44 -41.61
CA LEU A 364 6.08 -4.51 -42.34
C LEU A 364 6.99 -5.53 -43.07
N GLY A 365 8.27 -5.66 -42.70
CA GLY A 365 9.16 -6.66 -43.26
C GLY A 365 9.09 -7.98 -42.49
N THR A 366 8.92 -9.10 -43.18
CA THR A 366 8.91 -10.45 -42.56
C THR A 366 10.30 -10.99 -42.23
N ASP A 367 11.34 -10.40 -42.82
CA ASP A 367 12.70 -10.99 -42.81
C ASP A 367 13.71 -10.15 -42.01
N ALA A 368 13.29 -8.99 -41.47
CA ALA A 368 14.15 -8.10 -40.71
C ALA A 368 13.99 -8.38 -39.22
N ILE A 369 14.87 -9.22 -38.67
CA ILE A 369 15.04 -9.34 -37.22
C ILE A 369 15.80 -8.09 -36.76
N PRO A 370 15.22 -7.21 -35.92
CA PRO A 370 15.94 -6.08 -35.37
C PRO A 370 17.15 -6.54 -34.57
N ASN A 371 18.26 -5.81 -34.67
CA ASN A 371 19.41 -6.01 -33.81
C ASN A 371 19.30 -5.09 -32.61
N THR A 372 19.18 -5.65 -31.41
CA THR A 372 19.06 -4.90 -30.15
C THR A 372 20.31 -5.07 -29.32
N ASP A 373 21.00 -3.97 -29.05
CA ASP A 373 22.04 -3.88 -28.03
C ASP A 373 21.40 -3.43 -26.72
N SER A 374 21.22 -4.35 -25.78
CA SER A 374 20.55 -4.09 -24.50
C SER A 374 21.43 -3.44 -23.44
N ASN A 375 22.71 -3.18 -23.74
CA ASN A 375 23.64 -2.50 -22.84
C ASN A 375 24.35 -1.38 -23.58
N TYR A 376 23.59 -0.64 -24.38
CA TYR A 376 24.15 0.41 -25.22
C TYR A 376 24.73 1.55 -24.39
N GLY A 377 24.26 1.78 -23.16
CA GLY A 377 24.88 2.73 -22.24
C GLY A 377 24.04 2.90 -20.97
N THR A 378 24.44 3.81 -20.09
CA THR A 378 23.76 4.03 -18.81
C THR A 378 23.39 5.50 -18.62
N GLY A 379 22.52 5.78 -17.66
CA GLY A 379 22.18 7.13 -17.29
C GLY A 379 21.32 7.21 -16.06
N SER A 380 20.88 8.42 -15.75
CA SER A 380 19.86 8.66 -14.75
C SER A 380 18.96 9.81 -15.15
N LEU A 381 17.67 9.65 -14.89
CA LEU A 381 16.67 10.68 -15.09
C LEU A 381 16.29 11.27 -13.73
N GLU A 382 16.62 12.53 -13.52
CA GLU A 382 16.21 13.32 -12.36
C GLU A 382 14.91 14.07 -12.66
N ILE A 383 13.92 13.92 -11.79
CA ILE A 383 12.66 14.63 -11.84
C ILE A 383 12.76 15.83 -10.90
N VAL A 384 13.03 17.00 -11.47
CA VAL A 384 13.22 18.24 -10.70
C VAL A 384 11.88 18.78 -10.22
N ASP A 385 10.92 18.90 -11.15
CA ASP A 385 9.53 19.22 -10.84
C ASP A 385 8.57 18.70 -11.95
N CYS A 386 7.35 19.23 -12.00
CA CYS A 386 6.31 18.79 -12.92
C CYS A 386 6.48 19.24 -14.37
N ASP A 387 7.32 20.26 -14.60
CA ASP A 387 7.60 20.81 -15.92
C ASP A 387 9.09 20.77 -16.31
N HIS A 388 9.96 20.23 -15.44
CA HIS A 388 11.40 20.12 -15.65
C HIS A 388 11.98 18.75 -15.25
N LEU A 389 12.72 18.13 -16.17
CA LEU A 389 13.52 16.92 -15.97
C LEU A 389 14.98 17.16 -16.38
N VAL A 390 15.91 16.42 -15.77
CA VAL A 390 17.32 16.39 -16.16
C VAL A 390 17.71 14.95 -16.48
N LEU A 391 18.22 14.70 -17.69
CA LEU A 391 18.76 13.41 -18.08
C LEU A 391 20.29 13.47 -18.06
N ASN A 392 20.91 12.68 -17.19
CA ASN A 392 22.34 12.38 -17.22
C ASN A 392 22.56 11.09 -18.02
N TYR A 393 23.56 11.05 -18.89
CA TYR A 393 23.83 9.86 -19.69
C TYR A 393 25.32 9.65 -19.94
N ASP A 394 25.70 8.39 -20.11
CA ASP A 394 27.00 7.90 -20.56
C ASP A 394 26.76 6.90 -21.69
N LEU A 395 27.05 7.34 -22.93
CA LEU A 395 26.81 6.57 -24.15
C LEU A 395 28.13 6.38 -24.91
N PRO A 396 28.37 5.21 -25.54
CA PRO A 396 29.55 4.95 -26.35
C PRO A 396 29.73 5.99 -27.45
N GLY A 397 30.95 6.55 -27.52
CA GLY A 397 31.32 7.52 -28.53
C GLY A 397 30.77 8.94 -28.31
N VAL A 398 30.14 9.20 -27.16
CA VAL A 398 29.71 10.53 -26.72
C VAL A 398 30.29 10.79 -25.34
N GLU A 399 30.77 12.01 -25.08
CA GLU A 399 31.17 12.37 -23.71
C GLU A 399 29.93 12.36 -22.81
N ALA A 400 30.06 11.80 -21.60
CA ALA A 400 29.01 11.80 -20.62
C ALA A 400 28.54 13.24 -20.34
N ALA A 401 27.24 13.46 -20.33
CA ALA A 401 26.66 14.80 -20.28
C ALA A 401 25.27 14.79 -19.63
N SER A 402 24.75 15.99 -19.42
CA SER A 402 23.43 16.26 -18.84
C SER A 402 22.59 17.10 -19.81
N LEU A 403 21.32 16.77 -19.94
CA LEU A 403 20.36 17.51 -20.77
C LEU A 403 19.10 17.84 -19.99
N ASP A 404 18.70 19.11 -20.07
CA ASP A 404 17.43 19.59 -19.54
C ASP A 404 16.28 19.31 -20.51
N TYR A 405 15.13 18.95 -19.93
CA TYR A 405 13.89 18.72 -20.65
C TYR A 405 12.73 19.44 -19.98
N HIS A 406 11.85 20.00 -20.80
CA HIS A 406 10.60 20.59 -20.37
C HIS A 406 9.41 19.89 -20.99
N ARG A 407 8.25 19.97 -20.34
CA ARG A 407 7.06 19.30 -20.83
C ARG A 407 6.62 19.85 -22.19
N ALA A 408 6.34 18.96 -23.14
CA ALA A 408 5.89 19.33 -24.47
C ALA A 408 4.44 19.88 -24.48
N MET A 409 3.60 19.39 -23.57
CA MET A 409 2.21 19.81 -23.43
C MET A 409 1.92 20.22 -21.99
N PRO A 410 1.32 21.39 -21.72
CA PRO A 410 0.93 21.76 -20.37
C PRO A 410 -0.03 20.72 -19.77
N LEU A 411 0.09 20.44 -18.47
CA LEU A 411 -0.93 19.67 -17.76
C LEU A 411 -2.25 20.46 -17.77
N ASP A 412 -3.38 19.77 -17.90
CA ASP A 412 -4.69 20.44 -17.76
C ASP A 412 -4.93 20.84 -16.29
N ARG A 413 -5.96 21.67 -16.05
CA ARG A 413 -6.31 22.14 -14.69
C ARG A 413 -6.83 21.04 -13.74
N THR A 414 -6.96 19.80 -14.21
CA THR A 414 -7.47 18.66 -13.44
C THR A 414 -6.40 17.62 -13.11
N GLY A 415 -5.29 17.59 -13.86
CA GLY A 415 -4.13 16.75 -13.61
C GLY A 415 -3.12 17.44 -12.70
N ASN A 416 -3.26 17.22 -11.39
CA ASN A 416 -2.27 17.72 -10.44
C ASN A 416 -1.04 16.82 -10.43
N CYS A 417 -0.01 17.17 -11.21
CA CYS A 417 1.32 16.67 -10.92
C CYS A 417 1.79 17.27 -9.60
N TYR A 418 2.31 16.43 -8.71
CA TYR A 418 2.89 16.88 -7.45
C TYR A 418 4.31 16.32 -7.33
N THR A 419 5.26 17.19 -7.03
CA THR A 419 6.57 16.80 -6.48
C THR A 419 6.64 17.27 -5.03
N ARG A 420 7.32 16.52 -4.15
CA ARG A 420 7.37 16.85 -2.71
C ARG A 420 7.89 18.29 -2.52
N GLY A 421 7.06 19.17 -1.98
CA GLY A 421 7.46 20.50 -1.49
C GLY A 421 6.97 21.73 -2.26
N LYS A 422 6.34 21.58 -3.44
CA LYS A 422 5.65 22.70 -4.11
C LYS A 422 4.38 22.21 -4.78
N LEU A 423 3.24 22.47 -4.16
CA LEU A 423 2.05 22.85 -4.93
C LEU A 423 2.49 24.07 -5.77
N ALA A 424 2.84 23.88 -7.04
CA ALA A 424 2.90 25.01 -7.95
C ALA A 424 1.44 25.34 -8.28
N PRO A 425 0.87 26.46 -7.79
CA PRO A 425 -0.33 26.95 -8.43
C PRO A 425 0.09 27.34 -9.84
N MET A 426 -0.57 26.77 -10.86
CA MET A 426 -0.46 27.30 -12.22
C MET A 426 -0.94 28.76 -12.20
N THR A 427 -0.02 29.69 -11.99
CA THR A 427 -0.31 31.11 -12.13
C THR A 427 -0.48 31.39 -13.61
N SER A 428 -1.72 31.67 -14.00
CA SER A 428 -2.10 32.28 -15.27
C SER A 428 -1.30 33.58 -15.48
N ALA A 429 -0.17 33.51 -16.17
CA ALA A 429 0.53 34.69 -16.64
C ALA A 429 1.46 34.36 -17.82
N SER A 430 0.94 34.50 -19.05
CA SER A 430 1.61 35.12 -20.21
C SER A 430 1.18 34.50 -21.55
N LEU A 431 -0.10 34.68 -21.90
CA LEU A 431 -0.46 34.90 -23.29
C LEU A 431 -0.78 36.40 -23.41
N GLN A 432 0.20 37.17 -23.91
CA GLN A 432 -0.06 38.49 -24.47
C GLN A 432 0.00 38.36 -25.99
N PRO A 433 -1.07 38.72 -26.72
CA PRO A 433 -1.12 38.59 -28.17
C PRO A 433 -0.29 39.68 -28.85
N LYS A 434 0.31 39.34 -30.00
CA LYS A 434 0.54 40.31 -31.07
C LYS A 434 -0.64 40.30 -32.03
#